data_AF-A0A448VK34-F1
#
_entry.id   AF-A0A448VK34-F1
#
_cell.length_a   1.000
_cell.length_b   1.000
_cell.length_c   1.000
_cell.angle_alpha   90.00
_cell.angle_beta   90.00
_cell.angle_gamma   90.00
#
_symmetry.space_group_name_H-M   'P 1'
#
loop_
_entity.id
_entity.type
_entity.pdbx_description
1 polymer ?
#
loop_
_entity_poly.entity_id
_entity_poly.type
_entity_poly.pdbx_seq_one_letter_code
_entity_poly.pdbx_strand_id
1 'polypeptide(L)'
;MKTMKIILSCCALAVLVSACGSPRQLQPYRYWFKEGVSQEATADQVGHCRHEVRASDLSREQAAKLIGYCMRAKGYIVMTGYR
;
A
#
# COMPACT_ATOMS: atom_id res chain seq x y z
N MET A 1 -41.68 -41.10 24.91
CA MET A 1 -41.57 -39.72 24.38
C MET A 1 -40.42 -39.71 23.39
N LYS A 2 -40.76 -39.73 22.09
CA LYS A 2 -39.79 -39.87 20.98
C LYS A 2 -39.61 -38.51 20.30
N THR A 3 -38.36 -38.26 19.91
CA THR A 3 -37.92 -37.43 18.78
C THR A 3 -38.22 -35.93 18.82
N MET A 4 -37.26 -35.15 19.31
CA MET A 4 -37.13 -33.73 18.99
C MET A 4 -35.64 -33.41 18.74
N LYS A 5 -35.15 -33.74 17.54
CA LYS A 5 -33.76 -33.52 17.11
C LYS A 5 -33.67 -33.14 15.63
N ILE A 6 -34.55 -32.27 15.11
CA ILE A 6 -34.45 -31.88 13.70
C ILE A 6 -34.91 -30.43 13.46
N ILE A 7 -34.36 -29.43 14.15
CA ILE A 7 -34.55 -28.03 13.73
C ILE A 7 -33.32 -27.20 14.12
N LEU A 8 -32.14 -27.50 13.57
CA LEU A 8 -30.96 -26.64 13.81
C LEU A 8 -29.93 -26.71 12.68
N SER A 9 -30.39 -26.85 11.44
CA SER A 9 -29.46 -27.02 10.31
C SER A 9 -29.75 -26.16 9.07
N CYS A 10 -30.56 -25.11 9.16
CA CYS A 10 -30.86 -24.26 7.99
C CYS A 10 -30.35 -22.81 8.07
N CYS A 11 -29.87 -22.33 9.22
CA CYS A 11 -29.45 -20.93 9.35
C CYS A 11 -27.99 -20.65 8.94
N ALA A 12 -27.19 -21.68 8.66
CA ALA A 12 -25.75 -21.50 8.39
C ALA A 12 -25.44 -21.03 6.94
N LEU A 13 -26.34 -21.23 5.98
CA LEU A 13 -26.07 -20.84 4.58
C LEU A 13 -26.26 -19.34 4.30
N ALA A 14 -27.05 -18.62 5.10
CA ALA A 14 -27.31 -17.19 4.85
C ALA A 14 -26.11 -16.27 5.17
N VAL A 15 -25.19 -16.72 6.03
CA VAL A 15 -24.01 -15.93 6.44
C VAL A 15 -22.88 -15.97 5.40
N LEU A 16 -22.88 -16.95 4.49
CA LEU A 16 -21.81 -17.12 3.50
C LEU A 16 -22.01 -16.23 2.25
N VAL A 17 -23.22 -15.71 2.01
CA VAL A 17 -23.53 -14.92 0.79
C VAL A 17 -23.23 -13.43 0.97
N SER A 18 -23.10 -12.93 2.21
CA SER A 18 -22.78 -11.52 2.48
C SER A 18 -21.28 -11.16 2.35
N ALA A 19 -20.40 -12.15 2.16
CA ALA A 19 -18.95 -11.90 2.07
C ALA A 19 -18.48 -11.38 0.68
N CYS A 20 -19.24 -11.63 -0.39
CA CYS A 20 -18.88 -11.20 -1.76
C CYS A 20 -19.21 -9.72 -2.06
N GLY A 21 -19.86 -9.02 -1.13
CA GLY A 21 -20.21 -7.60 -1.27
C GLY A 21 -19.32 -6.66 -0.47
N SER A 22 -18.23 -7.15 0.12
CA SER A 22 -17.29 -6.26 0.81
C SER A 22 -16.72 -5.27 -0.23
N PRO A 23 -17.03 -3.96 -0.12
CA PRO A 23 -16.46 -2.99 -1.05
C PRO A 23 -14.96 -3.10 -0.90
N ARG A 24 -14.26 -3.39 -2.01
CA ARG A 24 -12.81 -3.49 -2.05
C ARG A 24 -12.29 -2.15 -1.55
N GLN A 25 -11.94 -2.10 -0.27
CA GLN A 25 -11.65 -0.85 0.42
C GLN A 25 -10.33 -0.35 -0.14
N LEU A 26 -10.42 0.59 -1.08
CA LEU A 26 -9.28 1.11 -1.82
C LEU A 26 -8.22 1.56 -0.82
N GLN A 27 -7.08 0.90 -0.81
CA GLN A 27 -6.04 1.19 0.18
C GLN A 27 -5.19 2.36 -0.32
N PRO A 28 -5.09 3.45 0.45
CA PRO A 28 -4.23 4.56 0.07
C PRO A 28 -2.77 4.10 0.08
N TYR A 29 -2.02 4.46 -0.95
CA TYR A 29 -0.57 4.27 -1.01
C TYR A 29 0.11 5.57 -1.36
N ARG A 30 1.33 5.77 -0.84
CA ARG A 30 2.14 6.95 -1.14
C ARG A 30 3.15 6.63 -2.24
N TYR A 31 3.33 7.56 -3.17
CA TYR A 31 4.30 7.44 -4.25
C TYR A 31 4.94 8.79 -4.56
N TRP A 32 6.14 8.77 -5.15
CA TRP A 32 6.82 9.97 -5.62
C TRP A 32 6.27 10.37 -6.99
N PHE A 33 6.08 11.67 -7.19
CA PHE A 33 5.56 12.23 -8.44
C PHE A 33 6.35 13.48 -8.84
N LYS A 34 6.52 13.65 -10.14
CA LYS A 34 6.99 14.88 -10.77
C LYS A 34 6.37 14.98 -12.15
N GLU A 35 5.87 16.16 -12.51
CA GLU A 35 5.23 16.39 -13.80
C GLU A 35 6.21 16.10 -14.96
N GLY A 36 5.72 15.44 -16.01
CA GLY A 36 6.50 15.08 -17.18
C GLY A 36 7.51 13.94 -16.99
N VAL A 37 7.54 13.28 -15.82
CA VAL A 37 8.45 12.18 -15.52
C VAL A 37 7.68 10.87 -15.42
N SER A 38 8.18 9.81 -16.07
CA SER A 38 7.55 8.48 -16.00
C SER A 38 7.76 7.82 -14.63
N GLN A 39 7.02 6.74 -14.37
CA GLN A 39 7.19 5.98 -13.12
C GLN A 39 8.56 5.30 -13.06
N GLU A 40 9.06 4.79 -14.20
CA GLU A 40 10.37 4.17 -14.32
C GLU A 40 11.47 5.19 -14.00
N ALA A 41 11.43 6.36 -14.64
CA ALA A 41 12.38 7.44 -14.37
C ALA A 41 12.31 7.94 -12.91
N THR A 42 11.12 7.88 -12.29
CA THR A 42 10.96 8.17 -10.86
C THR A 42 11.66 7.12 -10.00
N ALA A 43 11.52 5.83 -10.32
CA ALA A 43 12.18 4.73 -9.61
C ALA A 43 13.71 4.82 -9.73
N ASP A 44 14.22 5.13 -10.93
CA ASP A 44 15.63 5.36 -11.18
C ASP A 44 16.16 6.53 -10.33
N GLN A 45 15.39 7.62 -10.24
CA GLN A 45 15.77 8.76 -9.43
C GLN A 45 15.82 8.45 -7.93
N VAL A 46 14.90 7.62 -7.42
CA VAL A 46 14.95 7.10 -6.05
C VAL A 46 16.20 6.25 -5.84
N GLY A 47 16.55 5.38 -6.80
CA GLY A 47 17.77 4.59 -6.78
C GLY A 47 19.03 5.45 -6.73
N HIS A 48 19.09 6.50 -7.55
CA HIS A 48 20.17 7.47 -7.55
C HIS A 48 20.28 8.18 -6.20
N CYS A 49 19.16 8.67 -5.65
CA CYS A 49 19.15 9.30 -4.32
C CYS A 49 19.59 8.35 -3.20
N ARG A 50 19.23 7.06 -3.29
CA ARG A 50 19.67 6.03 -2.34
C ARG A 50 21.19 5.86 -2.34
N HIS A 51 21.80 5.89 -3.52
CA HIS A 51 23.25 5.82 -3.67
C HIS A 51 23.93 7.11 -3.20
N GLU A 52 23.43 8.28 -3.62
CA GLU A 52 23.98 9.61 -3.28
C GLU A 52 24.09 9.83 -1.77
N VAL A 53 23.09 9.40 -0.99
CA VAL A 53 23.08 9.54 0.47
C VAL A 53 23.74 8.37 1.21
N ARG A 54 24.37 7.43 0.49
CA ARG A 54 24.97 6.21 1.05
C ARG A 54 24.02 5.46 1.98
N ALA A 55 22.78 5.26 1.54
CA ALA A 55 21.70 4.70 2.36
C ALA A 55 22.00 3.30 2.95
N SER A 56 22.95 2.54 2.37
CA SER A 56 23.41 1.24 2.90
C SER A 56 24.07 1.35 4.28
N ASP A 57 24.65 2.51 4.58
CA ASP A 57 25.48 2.73 5.77
C ASP A 57 24.65 3.32 6.92
N LEU A 58 23.35 3.51 6.70
CA LEU A 58 22.43 4.22 7.59
C LEU A 58 21.32 3.28 8.09
N SER A 59 20.70 3.67 9.20
CA SER A 59 19.46 3.01 9.62
C SER A 59 18.36 3.23 8.58
N ARG A 60 17.40 2.32 8.51
CA ARG A 60 16.27 2.41 7.57
C ARG A 60 15.53 3.75 7.66
N GLU A 61 15.35 4.27 8.88
CA GLU A 61 14.67 5.54 9.13
C GLU A 61 15.50 6.74 8.63
N GLN A 62 16.80 6.75 8.93
CA GLN A 62 17.71 7.79 8.47
C GLN A 62 17.83 7.80 6.96
N ALA A 63 18.03 6.63 6.35
CA ALA A 63 18.05 6.44 4.91
C ALA A 63 16.78 6.99 4.26
N ALA A 64 15.60 6.61 4.76
CA ALA A 64 14.32 7.09 4.22
C ALA A 64 14.19 8.61 4.31
N LYS A 65 14.64 9.21 5.42
CA LYS A 65 14.62 10.67 5.61
C LYS A 65 15.53 11.39 4.61
N LEU A 66 16.77 10.92 4.45
CA LEU A 66 17.74 11.52 3.53
C LEU A 66 17.35 11.34 2.05
N ILE A 67 16.89 10.14 1.67
CA ILE A 67 16.33 9.91 0.33
C ILE A 67 15.16 10.86 0.09
N GLY A 68 14.27 11.03 1.07
CA GLY A 68 13.15 11.96 0.96
C GLY A 68 13.59 13.42 0.80
N TYR A 69 14.69 13.85 1.42
CA TYR A 69 15.25 15.19 1.16
C TYR A 69 15.85 15.30 -0.24
N CYS A 70 16.62 14.30 -0.68
CA CYS A 70 17.19 14.25 -2.03
C CYS A 70 16.11 14.34 -3.12
N MET A 71 15.05 13.54 -3.00
CA MET A 71 13.92 13.54 -3.95
C MET A 71 13.23 14.91 -4.01
N ARG A 72 12.95 15.52 -2.85
CA ARG A 72 12.35 16.86 -2.78
C ARG A 72 13.25 17.94 -3.38
N ALA A 73 14.56 17.88 -3.13
CA ALA A 73 15.52 18.82 -3.72
C ALA A 73 15.55 18.73 -5.26
N LYS A 74 15.27 17.55 -5.82
CA LYS A 74 15.14 17.33 -7.28
C LYS A 74 13.74 17.63 -7.82
N GLY A 75 12.84 18.19 -7.00
CA GLY A 75 11.51 18.66 -7.39
C GLY A 75 10.42 17.59 -7.38
N TYR A 76 10.63 16.44 -6.74
CA TYR A 76 9.59 15.43 -6.57
C TYR A 76 8.74 15.71 -5.33
N ILE A 77 7.44 15.40 -5.43
CA ILE A 77 6.48 15.48 -4.34
C ILE A 77 5.94 14.10 -4.00
N VAL A 78 5.46 13.92 -2.76
CA VAL A 78 4.77 12.70 -2.36
C VAL A 78 3.28 12.90 -2.62
N MET A 79 2.70 12.02 -3.44
CA MET A 79 1.27 11.95 -3.69
C MET A 79 0.66 10.71 -3.04
N THR A 80 -0.66 10.74 -2.85
CA THR A 80 -1.43 9.58 -2.38
C THR A 80 -2.29 9.07 -3.53
N GLY A 81 -2.18 7.79 -3.83
CA GLY A 81 -3.02 7.07 -4.78
C GLY A 81 -3.87 6.04 -4.06
N TYR A 82 -4.83 5.46 -4.77
CA TYR A 82 -5.77 4.46 -4.24
C TYR A 82 -5.72 3.23 -5.15
N ARG A 83 -5.64 2.03 -4.56
CA ARG A 83 -5.59 0.74 -5.28
C ARG A 83 -6.53 -0.29 -4.66
#